data_AF-A0A5C5VN58-F1
#
_entry.id   AF-A0A5C5VN58-F1
#
_cell.length_a   1.000
_cell.length_b   1.000
_cell.length_c   1.000
_cell.angle_alpha   90.00
_cell.angle_beta   90.00
_cell.angle_gamma   90.00
#
_symmetry.space_group_name_H-M   'P 1'
#
loop_
_entity.id
_entity.type
_entity.pdbx_description
1 polymer ?
#
loop_
_entity_poly.entity_id
_entity_poly.type
_entity_poly.pdbx_seq_one_letter_code
_entity_poly.pdbx_strand_id
1 'polypeptide(L)'
;MHLRVQRAFGNESFNVGLPIGDSMGLLVIDGIGGNISGLGTIAGASLDQRSDAVTGSFLSSNPADIVINVTPNSIHVTCDNTTLVDWTGDPSTLEVRKQFWKVDKPKLFFGSWESEFIIRSATIRKQQSGSH
;
A
#
# COMPACT_ATOMS: atom_id res chain seq x y z
N MET A 1 2.92 7.87 7.54
CA MET A 1 1.52 8.23 7.25
C MET A 1 0.61 7.37 8.08
N HIS A 2 -0.47 7.92 8.62
CA HIS A 2 -1.49 7.20 9.36
C HIS A 2 -2.85 7.42 8.69
N LEU A 3 -3.55 6.34 8.38
CA LEU A 3 -4.88 6.37 7.76
C LEU A 3 -5.87 5.64 8.68
N ARG A 4 -7.12 6.10 8.69
CA ARG A 4 -8.23 5.35 9.26
C ARG A 4 -9.24 5.05 8.16
N VAL A 5 -9.37 3.79 7.76
CA VAL A 5 -10.09 3.38 6.54
C VAL A 5 -11.11 2.31 6.87
N GLN A 6 -12.30 2.40 6.28
CA GLN A 6 -13.29 1.32 6.31
C GLN A 6 -13.74 0.98 4.89
N ARG A 7 -14.06 -0.29 4.64
CA ARG A 7 -14.71 -0.76 3.42
C ARG A 7 -16.20 -0.45 3.49
N ALA A 8 -16.72 0.19 2.44
CA ALA A 8 -18.15 0.49 2.30
C ALA A 8 -18.85 -0.50 1.36
N PHE A 9 -18.17 -0.92 0.28
CA PHE A 9 -18.73 -1.81 -0.73
C PHE A 9 -17.62 -2.59 -1.47
N GLY A 10 -18.00 -3.71 -2.08
CA GLY A 10 -17.12 -4.57 -2.88
C GLY A 10 -16.17 -5.41 -2.03
N ASN A 11 -15.45 -6.32 -2.67
CA ASN A 11 -14.55 -7.29 -2.04
C ASN A 11 -13.14 -7.26 -2.65
N GLU A 12 -12.76 -6.14 -3.24
CA GLU A 12 -11.48 -5.94 -3.92
C GLU A 12 -10.67 -4.85 -3.22
N SER A 13 -9.62 -4.36 -3.89
CA SER A 13 -8.52 -3.68 -3.23
C SER A 13 -8.76 -2.21 -2.85
N PHE A 14 -8.21 -1.82 -1.70
CA PHE A 14 -7.79 -0.45 -1.42
C PHE A 14 -6.32 -0.29 -1.80
N ASN A 15 -5.99 0.78 -2.53
CA ASN A 15 -4.68 0.98 -3.11
C ASN A 15 -4.07 2.31 -2.67
N VAL A 16 -2.76 2.31 -2.38
CA VAL A 16 -2.00 3.53 -2.04
C VAL A 16 -0.75 3.59 -2.91
N GLY A 17 -0.62 4.64 -3.71
CA GLY A 17 0.61 4.93 -4.43
C GLY A 17 1.64 5.57 -3.51
N LEU A 18 2.82 4.97 -3.39
CA LEU A 18 3.87 5.37 -2.45
C LEU A 18 5.11 5.87 -3.21
N PRO A 19 5.44 7.17 -3.15
CA PRO A 19 6.74 7.66 -3.59
C PRO A 19 7.85 7.10 -2.69
N ILE A 20 8.92 6.57 -3.28
CA ILE A 20 10.05 5.99 -2.56
C ILE A 20 11.35 6.19 -3.35
N GLY A 21 12.30 6.92 -2.77
CA GLY A 21 13.43 7.45 -3.52
C GLY A 21 12.94 8.26 -4.72
N ASP A 22 13.49 7.98 -5.90
CA ASP A 22 13.03 8.53 -7.19
C ASP A 22 12.01 7.62 -7.92
N SER A 23 11.55 6.56 -7.26
CA SER A 23 10.65 5.55 -7.81
C SER A 23 9.27 5.57 -7.12
N MET A 24 8.44 4.59 -7.46
CA MET A 24 7.08 4.51 -6.95
C MET A 24 6.63 3.06 -6.79
N GLY A 25 6.08 2.73 -5.62
CA GLY A 25 5.40 1.47 -5.36
C GLY A 25 3.88 1.64 -5.28
N LEU A 26 3.15 0.54 -5.48
CA LEU A 26 1.73 0.45 -5.18
C LEU A 26 1.55 -0.47 -3.97
N LEU A 27 1.01 0.03 -2.87
CA LEU A 27 0.47 -0.81 -1.82
C LEU A 27 -0.94 -1.24 -2.22
N VAL A 28 -1.21 -2.54 -2.12
CA VAL A 28 -2.51 -3.16 -2.33
C VAL A 28 -2.93 -3.78 -1.00
N ILE A 29 -4.11 -3.44 -0.50
CA ILE A 29 -4.72 -4.06 0.68
C ILE A 29 -6.01 -4.72 0.24
N ASP A 30 -6.16 -6.00 0.57
CA ASP A 30 -7.31 -6.86 0.22
C ASP A 30 -7.57 -6.91 -1.30
N GLY A 31 -6.52 -7.09 -2.11
CA GLY A 31 -6.69 -7.41 -3.53
C GLY A 31 -7.04 -8.88 -3.75
N ILE A 32 -7.43 -9.20 -4.98
CA ILE A 32 -7.61 -10.58 -5.47
C ILE A 32 -8.67 -11.31 -4.65
N GLY A 33 -9.93 -10.90 -4.84
CA GLY A 33 -11.07 -11.40 -4.09
C GLY A 33 -11.01 -11.06 -2.60
N GLY A 34 -10.26 -10.03 -2.21
CA GLY A 34 -10.25 -9.52 -0.84
C GLY A 34 -9.29 -10.24 0.09
N ASN A 35 -8.32 -10.98 -0.45
CA ASN A 35 -7.58 -11.99 0.30
C ASN A 35 -6.06 -11.81 0.27
N ILE A 36 -5.51 -10.88 -0.51
CA ILE A 36 -4.06 -10.71 -0.63
C ILE A 36 -3.67 -9.24 -0.48
N SER A 37 -2.70 -8.97 0.39
CA SER A 37 -2.15 -7.64 0.64
C SER A 37 -0.63 -7.62 0.46
N GLY A 38 -0.09 -6.50 -0.02
CA GLY A 38 1.34 -6.29 -0.16
C GLY A 38 1.70 -5.22 -1.20
N LEU A 39 2.95 -5.23 -1.66
CA LEU A 39 3.39 -4.37 -2.77
C LEU A 39 2.96 -4.98 -4.12
N GLY A 40 2.37 -4.18 -5.00
CA GLY A 40 1.68 -4.68 -6.20
C GLY A 40 2.56 -5.34 -7.25
N THR A 41 3.73 -4.78 -7.57
CA THR A 41 4.70 -5.39 -8.50
C THR A 41 6.13 -5.07 -8.05
N ILE A 42 6.97 -6.10 -8.01
CA ILE A 42 8.41 -5.99 -7.69
C ILE A 42 9.19 -6.82 -8.70
N ALA A 43 10.16 -6.20 -9.38
CA ALA A 43 11.00 -6.83 -10.39
C ALA A 43 10.18 -7.62 -11.43
N GLY A 44 9.05 -7.06 -11.87
CA GLY A 44 8.12 -7.69 -12.81
C GLY A 44 7.14 -8.72 -12.23
N ALA A 45 7.38 -9.24 -11.02
CA ALA A 45 6.49 -10.22 -10.38
C ALA A 45 5.27 -9.54 -9.75
N SER A 46 4.06 -10.02 -10.07
CA SER A 46 2.83 -9.55 -9.41
C SER A 46 2.71 -10.05 -7.98
N LEU A 47 1.85 -9.37 -7.23
CA LEU A 47 1.56 -9.69 -5.83
C LEU A 47 1.20 -11.17 -5.59
N ASP A 48 0.40 -11.80 -6.45
CA ASP A 48 -0.02 -13.21 -6.35
C ASP A 48 1.08 -14.22 -6.66
N GLN A 49 2.19 -13.79 -7.24
CA GLN A 49 3.33 -14.65 -7.58
C GLN A 49 4.39 -14.67 -6.48
N ARG A 50 4.16 -13.95 -5.38
CA ARG A 50 5.17 -13.67 -4.38
C ARG A 50 4.82 -14.25 -3.02
N SER A 51 5.83 -14.85 -2.38
CA SER A 51 5.69 -15.49 -1.06
C SER A 51 5.65 -14.50 0.10
N ASP A 52 6.02 -13.23 -0.13
CA ASP A 52 5.97 -12.17 0.88
C ASP A 52 4.65 -11.40 0.86
N ALA A 53 3.70 -11.80 0.01
CA ALA A 53 2.33 -11.32 0.07
C ALA A 53 1.61 -11.90 1.30
N VAL A 54 0.85 -11.06 2.00
CA VAL A 54 0.12 -11.47 3.19
C VAL A 54 -1.30 -11.89 2.79
N THR A 55 -1.71 -13.08 3.21
CA THR A 55 -3.05 -13.60 2.96
C THR A 55 -4.00 -13.26 4.10
N GLY A 56 -5.21 -12.82 3.77
CA GLY A 56 -6.26 -12.46 4.70
C GLY A 56 -7.06 -11.24 4.23
N SER A 57 -8.16 -10.96 4.93
CA SER A 57 -8.94 -9.74 4.77
C SER A 57 -8.72 -8.83 5.96
N PHE A 58 -8.28 -7.60 5.69
CA PHE A 58 -7.85 -6.62 6.69
C PHE A 58 -8.80 -5.42 6.78
N LEU A 59 -9.53 -5.10 5.71
CA LEU A 59 -10.48 -3.99 5.67
C LEU A 59 -11.91 -4.51 5.65
N SER A 60 -12.68 -4.09 6.65
CA SER A 60 -14.10 -4.44 6.82
C SER A 60 -14.98 -3.20 6.91
N SER A 61 -16.26 -3.38 7.22
CA SER A 61 -17.17 -2.26 7.52
C SER A 61 -16.76 -1.47 8.76
N ASN A 62 -15.95 -2.06 9.64
CA ASN A 62 -15.35 -1.35 10.77
C ASN A 62 -14.07 -0.63 10.33
N PRO A 63 -13.81 0.61 10.78
CA PRO A 63 -12.56 1.30 10.49
C PRO A 63 -11.36 0.59 11.07
N ALA A 64 -10.35 0.38 10.23
CA ALA A 64 -9.02 -0.09 10.60
C ALA A 64 -8.02 1.07 10.59
N ASP A 65 -7.03 1.01 11.47
CA ASP A 65 -5.91 1.95 11.53
C ASP A 65 -4.73 1.38 10.72
N ILE A 66 -4.31 2.10 9.68
CA ILE A 66 -3.24 1.73 8.77
C ILE A 66 -2.06 2.68 8.99
N VAL A 67 -0.90 2.14 9.34
CA VAL A 67 0.35 2.89 9.48
C VAL A 67 1.27 2.53 8.34
N ILE A 68 1.73 3.55 7.60
CA ILE A 68 2.64 3.40 6.46
C ILE A 68 3.89 4.25 6.72
N ASN A 69 5.04 3.60 6.89
CA ASN A 69 6.33 4.25 7.00
C ASN A 69 7.13 4.00 5.73
N VAL A 70 7.67 5.08 5.15
CA VAL A 70 8.45 5.01 3.91
C VAL A 70 9.74 5.77 4.14
N THR A 71 10.86 5.11 3.84
CA THR A 71 12.20 5.70 3.77
C THR A 71 12.67 5.65 2.31
N PRO A 72 13.85 6.21 1.96
CA PRO A 72 14.35 6.13 0.59
C PRO A 72 14.49 4.71 0.03
N ASN A 73 14.64 3.68 0.88
CA ASN A 73 14.88 2.29 0.47
C ASN A 73 14.07 1.24 1.24
N SER A 74 13.07 1.66 2.03
CA SER A 74 12.20 0.74 2.76
C SER A 74 10.76 1.21 2.85
N ILE A 75 9.86 0.23 2.94
CA ILE A 75 8.42 0.41 3.15
C ILE A 75 8.00 -0.54 4.26
N HIS A 76 7.38 0.00 5.30
CA HIS A 76 6.79 -0.78 6.38
C HIS A 76 5.32 -0.38 6.54
N VAL A 77 4.42 -1.37 6.50
CA VAL A 77 2.97 -1.16 6.58
C VAL A 77 2.35 -2.09 7.60
N THR A 78 1.54 -1.54 8.49
CA THR A 78 0.67 -2.30 9.38
C THR A 78 -0.78 -1.90 9.23
N CYS A 79 -1.69 -2.85 9.49
CA CYS A 79 -3.13 -2.64 9.62
C CYS A 79 -3.59 -3.29 10.92
N ASP A 80 -4.14 -2.52 11.87
CA ASP A 80 -4.54 -2.97 13.21
C ASP A 80 -3.48 -3.87 13.89
N ASN A 81 -2.20 -3.47 13.77
CA ASN A 81 -0.99 -4.16 14.26
C ASN A 81 -0.53 -5.40 13.48
N THR A 82 -1.23 -5.81 12.42
CA THR A 82 -0.73 -6.85 11.52
C THR A 82 0.16 -6.24 10.45
N THR A 83 1.39 -6.71 10.32
CA THR A 83 2.32 -6.30 9.26
C THR A 83 1.84 -6.82 7.92
N LEU A 84 1.57 -5.91 6.98
CA LEU A 84 1.18 -6.22 5.60
C LEU A 84 2.36 -6.12 4.63
N VAL A 85 3.33 -5.25 4.93
CA VAL A 85 4.55 -5.07 4.15
C VAL A 85 5.69 -4.79 5.10
N ASP A 86 6.79 -5.52 4.93
CA ASP A 86 8.09 -5.19 5.51
C ASP A 86 9.15 -5.38 4.41
N TRP A 87 9.37 -4.32 3.63
CA TRP A 87 10.18 -4.36 2.43
C TRP A 87 11.39 -3.43 2.57
N THR A 88 12.55 -3.92 2.16
CA THR A 88 13.77 -3.13 1.98
C THR A 88 14.45 -3.58 0.69
N GLY A 89 14.89 -2.64 -0.14
CA GLY A 89 15.53 -2.98 -1.40
C GLY A 89 15.78 -1.77 -2.30
N ASP A 90 16.09 -2.05 -3.57
CA ASP A 90 16.23 -1.02 -4.60
C ASP A 90 14.85 -0.54 -5.08
N PRO A 91 14.49 0.75 -4.85
CA PRO A 91 13.20 1.30 -5.30
C PRO A 91 12.95 1.18 -6.80
N SER A 92 13.99 1.09 -7.63
CA SER A 92 13.86 0.97 -9.08
C SER A 92 13.18 -0.33 -9.52
N THR A 93 13.15 -1.33 -8.63
CA THR A 93 12.45 -2.61 -8.85
C THR A 93 10.95 -2.51 -8.61
N LEU A 94 10.47 -1.44 -7.97
CA LEU A 94 9.05 -1.24 -7.69
C LEU A 94 8.35 -0.66 -8.92
N GLU A 95 7.18 -1.21 -9.24
CA GLU A 95 6.43 -0.78 -10.41
C GLU A 95 4.96 -0.50 -10.09
N VAL A 96 4.43 0.58 -10.67
CA VAL A 96 2.99 0.82 -10.78
C VAL A 96 2.58 0.50 -12.23
N ARG A 97 1.75 -0.52 -12.39
CA ARG A 97 1.31 -1.00 -13.72
C ARG A 97 0.55 0.09 -14.48
N LYS A 98 1.20 0.64 -15.52
CA LYS A 98 0.68 1.76 -16.33
C LYS A 98 -0.61 1.44 -17.09
N GLN A 99 -0.92 0.16 -17.31
CA GLN A 99 -2.18 -0.26 -17.91
C GLN A 99 -3.40 0.05 -17.02
N PHE A 100 -3.22 0.20 -15.70
CA PHE A 100 -4.28 0.45 -14.74
C PHE A 100 -4.20 1.85 -14.14
N TRP A 101 -3.00 2.43 -14.06
CA TRP A 101 -2.76 3.69 -13.38
C TRP A 101 -2.03 4.69 -14.29
N LYS A 102 -2.63 5.87 -14.47
CA LYS A 102 -1.97 6.99 -15.16
C LYS A 102 -1.18 7.83 -14.17
N VAL A 103 0.05 7.41 -13.91
CA VAL A 103 0.99 8.11 -13.01
C VAL A 103 2.25 8.50 -13.78
N ASP A 104 2.41 9.80 -13.93
CA ASP A 104 3.45 10.49 -14.70
C ASP A 104 4.73 10.78 -13.90
N LYS A 105 4.60 10.91 -12.58
CA LYS A 105 5.69 11.14 -11.64
C LYS A 105 5.37 10.54 -10.27
N PRO A 106 6.37 10.18 -9.44
CA PRO A 106 6.14 9.73 -8.08
C PRO A 106 5.29 10.73 -7.29
N LYS A 107 4.10 10.31 -6.85
CA LYS A 107 3.15 11.14 -6.08
C LYS A 107 2.30 10.28 -5.16
N LEU A 108 2.00 10.74 -3.96
CA LEU A 108 1.05 10.04 -3.11
C LEU A 108 -0.35 10.06 -3.76
N PHE A 109 -1.01 8.91 -3.83
CA PHE A 109 -2.41 8.82 -4.23
C PHE A 109 -3.13 7.69 -3.51
N PHE A 110 -4.47 7.77 -3.49
CA PHE A 110 -5.35 6.70 -3.07
C PHE A 110 -6.16 6.22 -4.28
N GLY A 111 -6.53 4.95 -4.29
CA GLY A 111 -7.45 4.40 -5.26
C GLY A 111 -8.06 3.09 -4.78
N SER A 112 -8.92 2.51 -5.61
CA SER A 112 -9.53 1.22 -5.36
C SER A 112 -9.78 0.47 -6.67
N TRP A 113 -10.03 -0.83 -6.56
CA TRP A 113 -10.54 -1.66 -7.65
C TRP A 113 -11.87 -2.27 -7.20
N GLU A 114 -12.93 -2.18 -8.03
CA GLU A 114 -14.26 -2.77 -7.80
C GLU A 114 -14.76 -2.71 -6.34
N SER A 115 -14.45 -1.62 -5.64
CA SER A 115 -14.74 -1.46 -4.21
C SER A 115 -14.76 0.00 -3.82
N GLU A 116 -15.47 0.29 -2.73
CA GLU A 116 -15.58 1.62 -2.14
C GLU A 116 -15.02 1.61 -0.73
N PHE A 117 -14.26 2.66 -0.40
CA PHE A 117 -13.66 2.85 0.91
C PHE A 117 -13.92 4.25 1.41
N ILE A 118 -14.15 4.36 2.71
CA ILE A 118 -14.27 5.64 3.40
C ILE A 118 -12.97 5.86 4.18
N ILE A 119 -12.21 6.87 3.78
CA ILE A 119 -11.05 7.36 4.52
C ILE A 119 -11.55 8.39 5.54
N ARG A 120 -11.60 8.00 6.82
CA ARG A 120 -12.06 8.87 7.91
C ARG A 120 -11.01 9.91 8.29
N SER A 121 -9.73 9.55 8.20
CA SER A 121 -8.62 10.46 8.42
C SER A 121 -7.39 10.00 7.65
N ALA A 122 -6.56 10.97 7.24
CA ALA A 122 -5.26 10.74 6.64
C ALA A 122 -4.28 11.78 7.19
N THR A 123 -3.26 11.32 7.91
CA THR A 123 -2.22 12.19 8.50
C THR A 123 -0.87 11.82 7.93
N ILE A 124 -0.22 12.78 7.28
CA ILE A 124 1.13 12.64 6.75
C ILE A 124 2.06 13.47 7.63
N ARG A 125 3.18 12.85 8.05
CA ARG A 125 4.23 13.53 8.80
C ARG A 125 5.55 13.21 8.13
N LYS A 126 6.41 14.21 8.03
CA LYS A 126 7.81 13.98 7.67
C LYS A 126 8.45 13.22 8.83
N GLN A 127 9.14 12.12 8.52
CA GLN A 127 9.97 11.47 9.51
C GLN A 127 11.12 12.42 9.83
N GLN A 128 11.26 12.82 11.10
CA GLN A 128 12.43 13.57 11.53
C GLN A 128 13.61 12.60 11.47
N SER A 129 14.67 12.99 10.77
CA SER A 129 15.93 12.27 10.81
C SER A 129 16.38 12.25 12.27
N GLY A 130 16.42 11.07 12.89
CA GLY A 130 17.10 10.93 14.17
C GLY A 130 18.56 11.32 13.95
N SER A 131 19.03 12.33 14.66
CA SER A 131 20.46 12.60 14.80
C SER A 131 21.10 11.35 15.39
N HIS A 132 21.95 10.70 14.59
CA HIS A 132 22.88 9.67 15.05
C HIS A 132 23.87 10.25 16.06
#